data_AF-A0AA89BL70-F1
#
_entry.id   AF-A0AA89BL70-F1
#
_cell.length_a   1.000
_cell.length_b   1.000
_cell.length_c   1.000
_cell.angle_alpha   90.00
_cell.angle_beta   90.00
_cell.angle_gamma   90.00
#
_symmetry.space_group_name_H-M   'P 1'
#
loop_
_entity.id
_entity.type
_entity.pdbx_description
1 polymer ?
#
loop_
_entity_poly.entity_id
_entity_poly.type
_entity_poly.pdbx_seq_one_letter_code
_entity_poly.pdbx_strand_id
1 'polypeptide(L)'
;MEAEAYFLAKEDGIVGGIAVAEMVFNEVDPALKVEWSKQDGDSVHKGLQFGKVHERAHNIVLAERVVLDFMQRMSGIATLTKMQHILHTFLENRKTAPGLRLVDKWAVLIGGGRNHRMGLFDMVMIKDSHISVAGGVTNALKSVDTSKPDPEGSKRGIGLCFTNKDVLELDNA
;
A
#
# COMPACT_ATOMS: atom_id res chain seq x y z
N MET A 1 -22.83 29.16 -0.88
CA MET A 1 -22.93 28.85 0.56
C MET A 1 -21.59 28.28 0.98
N GLU A 2 -20.96 28.91 1.96
CA GLU A 2 -19.76 28.37 2.60
C GLU A 2 -20.17 27.37 3.67
N ALA A 3 -19.37 26.34 3.86
CA ALA A 3 -19.56 25.33 4.90
C ALA A 3 -18.21 24.87 5.44
N GLU A 4 -18.27 24.28 6.61
CA GLU A 4 -17.15 23.67 7.32
C GLU A 4 -17.53 22.24 7.68
N ALA A 5 -16.62 21.30 7.43
CA ALA A 5 -16.81 19.89 7.75
C ALA A 5 -15.56 19.35 8.47
N TYR A 6 -15.77 18.34 9.31
CA TYR A 6 -14.73 17.76 10.15
C TYR A 6 -14.57 16.27 9.88
N PHE A 7 -13.33 15.81 9.90
CA PHE A 7 -12.97 14.40 9.85
C PHE A 7 -12.98 13.81 11.26
N LEU A 8 -13.87 12.84 11.49
CA LEU A 8 -14.07 12.19 12.77
C LEU A 8 -13.68 10.71 12.68
N ALA A 9 -12.77 10.26 13.53
CA ALA A 9 -12.47 8.84 13.70
C ALA A 9 -13.63 8.15 14.43
N LYS A 10 -14.25 7.16 13.79
CA LYS A 10 -15.35 6.38 14.40
C LYS A 10 -14.88 5.15 15.17
N GLU A 11 -13.61 4.79 15.01
CA GLU A 11 -12.95 3.63 15.60
C GLU A 11 -11.48 3.95 15.88
N ASP A 12 -10.84 3.15 16.72
CA ASP A 12 -9.40 3.25 16.99
C ASP A 12 -8.60 2.65 15.83
N GLY A 13 -7.47 3.24 15.49
CA GLY A 13 -6.64 2.74 14.39
C GLY A 13 -5.50 3.65 14.00
N ILE A 14 -4.95 3.39 12.81
CA ILE A 14 -3.91 4.19 12.17
C ILE A 14 -4.53 4.95 11.00
N VAL A 15 -4.28 6.26 10.94
CA VAL A 15 -4.74 7.07 9.80
C VAL A 15 -3.87 6.77 8.59
N GLY A 16 -4.54 6.53 7.46
CA GLY A 16 -3.91 6.42 6.16
C GLY A 16 -4.77 7.07 5.08
N GLY A 17 -4.11 7.71 4.12
CA GLY A 17 -4.75 8.34 2.96
C GLY A 17 -4.98 9.84 3.09
N ILE A 18 -4.36 10.54 4.04
CA ILE A 18 -4.38 12.00 4.11
C ILE A 18 -3.80 12.60 2.83
N ALA A 19 -2.67 12.10 2.35
CA ALA A 19 -2.09 12.60 1.11
C ALA A 19 -2.99 12.35 -0.12
N VAL A 20 -3.73 11.24 -0.14
CA VAL A 20 -4.74 10.98 -1.19
C VAL A 20 -5.93 11.93 -1.06
N ALA A 21 -6.38 12.21 0.17
CA ALA A 21 -7.45 13.16 0.42
C ALA A 21 -7.09 14.56 -0.10
N GLU A 22 -5.87 15.03 0.17
CA GLU A 22 -5.37 16.30 -0.34
C GLU A 22 -5.34 16.35 -1.87
N MET A 23 -4.91 15.27 -2.54
CA MET A 23 -4.93 15.17 -4.00
C MET A 23 -6.36 15.26 -4.54
N VAL A 24 -7.32 14.56 -3.93
CA VAL A 24 -8.74 14.59 -4.36
C VAL A 24 -9.35 15.97 -4.15
N PHE A 25 -9.12 16.61 -3.00
CA PHE A 25 -9.62 17.96 -2.74
C PHE A 25 -9.03 18.98 -3.71
N ASN A 26 -7.72 18.92 -3.96
CA ASN A 26 -7.05 19.80 -4.92
C ASN A 26 -7.57 19.60 -6.36
N GLU A 27 -7.89 18.36 -6.75
CA GLU A 27 -8.48 18.07 -8.06
C GLU A 27 -9.91 18.61 -8.19
N VAL A 28 -10.71 18.50 -7.11
CA VAL A 28 -12.10 18.98 -7.11
C VAL A 28 -12.18 20.50 -7.11
N ASP A 29 -11.44 21.16 -6.22
CA ASP A 29 -11.37 22.61 -6.14
C ASP A 29 -10.12 23.04 -5.34
N PRO A 30 -9.09 23.60 -6.00
CA PRO A 30 -7.89 24.11 -5.32
C PRO A 30 -8.16 25.22 -4.29
N ALA A 31 -9.35 25.84 -4.30
CA ALA A 31 -9.72 26.81 -3.29
C ALA A 31 -10.07 26.17 -1.94
N LEU A 32 -10.43 24.88 -1.89
CA LEU A 32 -10.77 24.17 -0.66
C LEU A 32 -9.58 24.21 0.31
N LYS A 33 -9.84 24.69 1.53
CA LYS A 33 -8.84 24.74 2.59
C LYS A 33 -9.01 23.55 3.49
N VAL A 34 -7.96 22.74 3.59
CA VAL A 34 -7.92 21.54 4.42
C VAL A 34 -6.83 21.70 5.47
N GLU A 35 -7.17 21.40 6.71
CA GLU A 35 -6.29 21.44 7.87
C GLU A 35 -6.30 20.06 8.53
N TRP A 36 -5.12 19.53 8.83
CA TRP A 36 -4.96 18.23 9.49
C TRP A 36 -4.25 18.39 10.83
N SER A 37 -4.72 17.70 11.87
CA SER A 37 -4.02 17.61 13.16
C SER A 37 -3.25 16.28 13.32
N LYS A 38 -3.30 15.44 12.28
CA LYS A 38 -2.64 14.14 12.18
C LYS A 38 -1.96 13.99 10.82
N GLN A 39 -1.02 13.07 10.74
CA GLN A 39 -0.35 12.67 9.51
C GLN A 39 -0.60 11.19 9.22
N ASP A 40 -0.34 10.77 7.98
CA ASP A 40 -0.39 9.36 7.62
C ASP A 40 0.57 8.55 8.51
N GLY A 41 0.04 7.52 9.17
CA GLY A 41 0.77 6.64 10.09
C GLY A 41 0.53 6.96 11.56
N ASP A 42 -0.13 8.08 11.87
CA ASP A 42 -0.49 8.43 13.24
C ASP A 42 -1.63 7.56 13.78
N SER A 43 -1.56 7.26 15.07
CA SER A 43 -2.67 6.61 15.79
C SER A 43 -3.79 7.60 16.11
N VAL A 44 -5.03 7.12 15.96
CA VAL A 44 -6.27 7.81 16.32
C VAL A 44 -7.14 6.93 17.20
N HIS A 45 -8.01 7.59 17.98
CA HIS A 45 -9.01 6.93 18.82
C HIS A 45 -10.41 7.40 18.43
N LYS A 46 -11.41 6.57 18.72
CA LYS A 46 -12.82 6.88 18.48
C LYS A 46 -13.22 8.21 19.10
N GLY A 47 -13.86 9.05 18.29
CA GLY A 47 -14.30 10.39 18.67
C GLY A 47 -13.28 11.49 18.37
N LEU A 48 -12.05 11.15 17.96
CA LEU A 48 -11.04 12.14 17.62
C LEU A 48 -11.39 12.86 16.31
N GLN A 49 -11.44 14.20 16.38
CA GLN A 49 -11.44 15.05 15.19
C GLN A 49 -10.00 15.29 14.76
N PHE A 50 -9.64 14.84 13.55
CA PHE A 50 -8.26 14.85 13.08
C PHE A 50 -8.02 15.68 11.81
N GLY A 51 -9.07 16.28 11.28
CA GLY A 51 -8.99 17.18 10.14
C GLY A 51 -10.24 18.04 9.99
N LYS A 52 -10.10 19.09 9.20
CA LYS A 52 -11.15 20.08 8.90
C LYS A 52 -11.01 20.50 7.44
N VAL A 53 -12.13 20.67 6.76
CA VAL A 53 -12.22 21.28 5.42
C VAL A 53 -13.26 22.38 5.41
N HIS A 54 -12.97 23.49 4.76
CA HIS A 54 -13.92 24.59 4.60
C HIS A 54 -13.77 25.28 3.24
N GLU A 55 -14.87 25.88 2.77
CA GLU A 55 -15.07 26.74 1.59
C GLU A 55 -16.46 26.40 1.00
N ARG A 56 -16.61 26.19 -0.31
CA ARG A 56 -17.88 25.94 -0.99
C ARG A 56 -18.48 24.59 -0.59
N ALA A 57 -19.65 24.61 0.06
CA ALA A 57 -20.36 23.42 0.53
C ALA A 57 -20.55 22.34 -0.56
N HIS A 58 -20.88 22.76 -1.78
CA HIS A 58 -21.03 21.86 -2.93
C HIS A 58 -19.77 21.03 -3.20
N ASN A 59 -18.60 21.68 -3.17
CA ASN A 59 -17.32 21.05 -3.51
C ASN A 59 -16.85 20.11 -2.40
N ILE A 60 -17.14 20.47 -1.13
CA ILE A 60 -16.92 19.58 0.02
C ILE A 60 -17.71 18.28 -0.15
N VAL A 61 -19.02 18.38 -0.39
CA VAL A 61 -19.90 17.20 -0.53
C VAL A 61 -19.56 16.37 -1.77
N LEU A 62 -19.14 17.02 -2.86
CA LEU A 62 -18.70 16.34 -4.09
C LEU A 62 -17.47 15.44 -3.85
N ALA A 63 -16.50 15.94 -3.09
CA ALA A 63 -15.27 15.19 -2.78
C ALA A 63 -15.45 14.17 -1.65
N GLU A 64 -16.41 14.40 -0.73
CA GLU A 64 -16.56 13.69 0.53
C GLU A 64 -16.48 12.17 0.38
N ARG A 65 -17.32 11.58 -0.48
CA ARG A 65 -17.41 10.13 -0.55
C ARG A 65 -16.13 9.49 -1.10
N VAL A 66 -15.54 10.11 -2.11
CA VAL A 66 -14.29 9.64 -2.72
C VAL A 66 -13.15 9.68 -1.70
N VAL A 67 -13.03 10.79 -0.97
CA VAL A 67 -12.03 10.95 0.09
C VAL A 67 -12.22 9.90 1.18
N LEU A 68 -13.44 9.74 1.69
CA LEU A 68 -13.73 8.78 2.75
C LEU A 68 -13.48 7.34 2.32
N ASP A 69 -13.83 6.96 1.08
CA ASP A 69 -13.60 5.61 0.58
C ASP A 69 -12.10 5.26 0.51
N PHE A 70 -11.26 6.19 0.05
CA PHE A 70 -9.81 6.00 0.06
C PHE A 70 -9.24 5.96 1.48
N MET A 71 -9.58 6.94 2.32
CA MET A 71 -9.04 7.03 3.68
C MET A 71 -9.45 5.84 4.54
N GLN A 72 -10.71 5.39 4.47
CA GLN A 72 -11.18 4.23 5.23
C GLN A 72 -10.46 2.96 4.81
N ARG A 73 -10.31 2.74 3.49
CA ARG A 73 -9.57 1.59 2.96
C ARG A 73 -8.12 1.61 3.41
N MET A 74 -7.43 2.72 3.21
CA MET A 74 -6.01 2.85 3.54
C MET A 74 -5.78 2.74 5.05
N SER A 75 -6.62 3.40 5.86
CA SER A 75 -6.55 3.31 7.33
C SER A 75 -6.79 1.89 7.83
N GLY A 76 -7.74 1.15 7.22
CA GLY A 76 -7.98 -0.25 7.57
C GLY A 76 -6.77 -1.14 7.28
N ILE A 77 -6.14 -0.98 6.11
CA ILE A 77 -4.91 -1.73 5.75
C ILE A 77 -3.74 -1.34 6.67
N ALA A 78 -3.54 -0.04 6.93
CA ALA A 78 -2.46 0.45 7.80
C ALA A 78 -2.62 -0.06 9.24
N THR A 79 -3.84 -0.06 9.76
CA THR A 79 -4.16 -0.56 11.11
C THR A 79 -3.85 -2.05 11.23
N LEU A 80 -4.35 -2.86 10.29
CA LEU A 80 -4.09 -4.31 10.29
C LEU A 80 -2.60 -4.61 10.14
N THR A 81 -1.91 -3.86 9.27
CA THR A 81 -0.47 -4.01 9.07
C THR A 81 0.29 -3.71 10.36
N LYS A 82 -0.04 -2.62 11.04
CA LYS A 82 0.61 -2.24 12.30
C LYS A 82 0.45 -3.31 13.37
N MET A 83 -0.73 -3.92 13.47
CA MET A 83 -0.99 -5.03 14.40
C MET A 83 -0.15 -6.27 14.09
N GLN A 84 0.01 -6.61 12.81
CA GLN A 84 0.81 -7.79 12.41
C GLN A 84 2.32 -7.54 12.46
N HIS A 85 2.75 -6.29 12.31
CA HIS A 85 4.17 -5.92 12.28
C HIS A 85 4.87 -6.00 13.66
N ILE A 86 4.11 -6.17 14.75
CA ILE A 86 4.65 -6.17 16.13
C ILE A 86 5.69 -7.30 16.34
N LEU A 87 5.51 -8.44 15.68
CA LEU A 87 6.35 -9.63 15.88
C LEU A 87 7.42 -9.78 14.79
N HIS A 88 7.08 -9.45 13.54
CA HIS A 88 7.93 -9.66 12.38
C HIS A 88 7.73 -8.57 11.32
N THR A 89 8.66 -8.47 10.37
CA THR A 89 8.49 -7.60 9.21
C THR A 89 7.33 -8.10 8.37
N PHE A 90 6.25 -7.30 8.28
CA PHE A 90 5.11 -7.62 7.45
C PHE A 90 5.43 -7.29 5.99
N LEU A 91 5.33 -8.28 5.12
CA LEU A 91 5.47 -8.15 3.67
C LEU A 91 4.10 -8.38 3.03
N GLU A 92 3.69 -7.42 2.24
CA GLU A 92 2.52 -7.50 1.36
C GLU A 92 2.76 -8.31 0.10
N ASN A 93 1.67 -8.66 -0.57
CA ASN A 93 1.70 -9.46 -1.78
C ASN A 93 1.00 -8.74 -2.95
N ARG A 94 0.72 -9.48 -4.03
CA ARG A 94 0.03 -8.97 -5.22
C ARG A 94 -1.49 -9.16 -5.20
N LYS A 95 -2.05 -9.73 -4.12
CA LYS A 95 -3.49 -9.94 -3.90
C LYS A 95 -4.13 -8.63 -3.40
N THR A 96 -3.95 -7.58 -4.18
CA THR A 96 -4.52 -6.24 -3.96
C THR A 96 -5.84 -6.11 -4.70
N ALA A 97 -6.67 -5.12 -4.36
CA ALA A 97 -7.85 -4.83 -5.15
C ALA A 97 -7.46 -4.43 -6.59
N PRO A 98 -8.21 -4.86 -7.62
CA PRO A 98 -7.96 -4.45 -8.99
C PRO A 98 -7.96 -2.93 -9.13
N GLY A 99 -6.96 -2.38 -9.83
CA GLY A 99 -6.80 -0.92 -10.01
C GLY A 99 -6.25 -0.15 -8.80
N LEU A 100 -6.26 -0.73 -7.60
CA LEU A 100 -5.89 -0.04 -6.35
C LEU A 100 -4.55 -0.51 -5.75
N ARG A 101 -3.74 -1.25 -6.52
CA ARG A 101 -2.49 -1.83 -6.02
C ARG A 101 -1.56 -0.80 -5.38
N LEU A 102 -1.42 0.38 -5.99
CA LEU A 102 -0.54 1.42 -5.46
C LEU A 102 -1.04 1.92 -4.11
N VAL A 103 -2.34 2.21 -4.01
CA VAL A 103 -3.01 2.66 -2.79
C VAL A 103 -2.90 1.63 -1.67
N ASP A 104 -3.17 0.36 -1.97
CA ASP A 104 -3.10 -0.74 -1.01
C ASP A 104 -1.68 -0.92 -0.45
N LYS A 105 -0.67 -0.89 -1.32
CA LYS A 105 0.73 -1.03 -0.91
C LYS A 105 1.26 0.20 -0.19
N TRP A 106 0.81 1.38 -0.57
CA TRP A 106 1.13 2.60 0.16
C TRP A 106 0.57 2.55 1.58
N ALA A 107 -0.66 2.06 1.76
CA ALA A 107 -1.25 1.86 3.08
C ALA A 107 -0.48 0.86 3.95
N VAL A 108 0.09 -0.20 3.35
CA VAL A 108 1.00 -1.12 4.06
C VAL A 108 2.23 -0.39 4.58
N LEU A 109 2.86 0.46 3.76
CA LEU A 109 4.01 1.26 4.18
C LEU A 109 3.66 2.20 5.34
N ILE A 110 2.49 2.85 5.26
CA ILE A 110 1.97 3.71 6.33
C ILE A 110 1.81 2.92 7.64
N GLY A 111 1.33 1.68 7.57
CA GLY A 111 1.24 0.77 8.72
C GLY A 111 2.57 0.25 9.26
N GLY A 112 3.70 0.58 8.62
CA GLY A 112 5.05 0.12 8.99
C GLY A 112 5.46 -1.20 8.34
N GLY A 113 4.65 -1.76 7.44
CA GLY A 113 5.06 -2.90 6.62
C GLY A 113 6.11 -2.52 5.58
N ARG A 114 6.63 -3.51 4.87
CA ARG A 114 7.55 -3.31 3.75
C ARG A 114 6.96 -3.82 2.47
N ASN A 115 7.36 -3.21 1.36
CA ASN A 115 6.97 -3.66 0.03
C ASN A 115 7.81 -4.82 -0.48
N HIS A 116 7.18 -5.89 -0.96
CA HIS A 116 7.84 -7.03 -1.60
C HIS A 116 8.15 -6.73 -3.08
N ARG A 117 7.16 -6.84 -3.99
CA ARG A 117 7.31 -6.46 -5.43
C ARG A 117 6.02 -5.88 -6.00
N MET A 118 6.09 -4.85 -6.83
CA MET A 118 4.91 -4.17 -7.41
C MET A 118 4.23 -5.03 -8.48
N GLY A 119 5.01 -5.69 -9.32
CA GLY A 119 4.56 -6.44 -10.49
C GLY A 119 5.43 -7.66 -10.79
N LEU A 120 5.21 -8.24 -11.96
CA LEU A 120 6.06 -9.31 -12.49
C LEU A 120 7.38 -8.78 -13.07
N PHE A 121 7.47 -7.47 -13.30
CA PHE A 121 8.62 -6.81 -13.92
C PHE A 121 9.74 -6.45 -12.92
N ASP A 122 9.43 -6.29 -11.62
CA ASP A 122 10.45 -5.86 -10.65
C ASP A 122 11.38 -7.00 -10.21
N MET A 123 10.82 -8.19 -10.06
CA MET A 123 11.50 -9.31 -9.42
C MET A 123 11.01 -10.64 -9.98
N VAL A 124 11.95 -11.51 -10.31
CA VAL A 124 11.66 -12.89 -10.71
C VAL A 124 11.38 -13.70 -9.45
N MET A 125 10.25 -14.41 -9.45
CA MET A 125 9.86 -15.33 -8.39
C MET A 125 9.56 -16.67 -9.03
N ILE A 126 10.42 -17.65 -8.77
CA ILE A 126 10.24 -19.01 -9.28
C ILE A 126 9.28 -19.75 -8.35
N LYS A 127 8.20 -20.26 -8.92
CA LYS A 127 7.22 -21.13 -8.26
C LYS A 127 7.36 -22.58 -8.73
N ASP A 128 6.71 -23.51 -8.03
CA ASP A 128 6.66 -24.94 -8.38
C ASP A 128 6.25 -25.20 -9.83
N SER A 129 5.35 -24.38 -10.37
CA SER A 129 4.94 -24.45 -11.78
C SER A 129 6.13 -24.26 -12.74
N HIS A 130 7.03 -23.34 -12.43
CA HIS A 130 8.21 -23.06 -13.24
C HIS A 130 9.25 -24.18 -13.08
N ILE A 131 9.41 -24.72 -11.88
CA ILE A 131 10.31 -25.84 -11.58
C ILE A 131 9.86 -27.08 -12.36
N SER A 132 8.56 -27.36 -12.38
CA SER A 132 7.96 -28.47 -13.12
C SER A 132 8.22 -28.34 -14.63
N VAL A 133 8.00 -27.14 -15.20
CA VAL A 133 8.25 -26.87 -16.62
C VAL A 133 9.74 -26.96 -16.98
N ALA A 134 10.63 -26.47 -16.12
CA ALA A 134 12.07 -26.51 -16.34
C ALA A 134 12.71 -27.89 -16.07
N GLY A 135 11.95 -28.84 -15.51
CA GLY A 135 12.47 -30.16 -15.14
C GLY A 135 13.46 -30.13 -13.98
N GLY A 136 13.33 -29.18 -13.06
CA GLY A 136 14.16 -29.08 -11.86
C GLY A 136 14.60 -27.65 -11.51
N VAL A 137 14.92 -27.43 -10.23
CA VAL A 137 15.27 -26.11 -9.66
C VAL A 137 16.49 -25.50 -10.35
N THR A 138 17.54 -26.31 -10.58
CA THR A 138 18.79 -25.86 -11.24
C THR A 138 18.55 -25.38 -12.67
N ASN A 139 17.65 -26.04 -13.41
CA ASN A 139 17.31 -25.63 -14.78
C ASN A 139 16.48 -24.36 -14.78
N ALA A 140 15.51 -24.24 -13.86
CA ALA A 140 14.73 -23.03 -13.68
C ALA A 140 15.63 -21.81 -13.38
N LEU A 141 16.61 -21.97 -12.49
CA LEU A 141 17.63 -20.97 -12.21
C LEU A 141 18.43 -20.53 -13.44
N LYS A 142 19.00 -21.48 -14.17
CA LYS A 142 19.79 -21.21 -15.39
C LYS A 142 18.97 -20.52 -16.47
N SER A 143 17.68 -20.85 -16.58
CA SER A 143 16.78 -20.21 -17.55
C SER A 143 16.54 -18.73 -17.26
N VAL A 144 16.56 -18.34 -15.97
CA VAL A 144 16.43 -16.94 -15.58
C VAL A 144 17.72 -16.17 -15.87
N ASP A 145 18.87 -16.76 -15.54
CA ASP A 145 20.20 -16.15 -15.70
C ASP A 145 20.56 -15.88 -17.18
N THR A 146 20.05 -16.72 -18.09
CA THR A 146 20.26 -16.57 -19.54
C THR A 146 19.35 -15.51 -20.20
N SER A 147 18.30 -15.03 -19.51
CA SER A 147 17.25 -14.17 -20.09
C SER A 147 17.51 -12.64 -20.04
N LYS A 148 18.78 -12.24 -19.89
CA LYS A 148 19.40 -10.88 -19.88
C LYS A 148 19.57 -10.17 -18.52
N PRO A 149 20.71 -9.43 -18.38
CA PRO A 149 21.00 -8.49 -17.30
C PRO A 149 20.28 -7.15 -17.50
N ASP A 150 19.95 -6.47 -16.40
CA ASP A 150 19.37 -5.12 -16.40
C ASP A 150 20.42 -4.07 -16.83
N PRO A 151 20.10 -3.12 -17.74
CA PRO A 151 21.05 -2.11 -18.22
C PRO A 151 21.38 -0.98 -17.24
N GLU A 152 20.77 -0.93 -16.04
CA GLU A 152 20.90 0.21 -15.11
C GLU A 152 21.59 -0.10 -13.76
N GLY A 153 22.23 -1.26 -13.59
CA GLY A 153 22.98 -1.56 -12.36
C GLY A 153 22.12 -1.69 -11.08
N SER A 154 20.79 -1.61 -11.19
CA SER A 154 19.87 -2.03 -10.15
C SER A 154 19.87 -3.56 -10.10
N LYS A 155 20.32 -4.14 -8.97
CA LYS A 155 20.24 -5.58 -8.74
C LYS A 155 18.77 -5.98 -8.70
N ARG A 156 18.23 -6.55 -9.78
CA ARG A 156 16.98 -7.32 -9.68
C ARG A 156 17.21 -8.46 -8.71
N GLY A 157 16.57 -8.43 -7.55
CA GLY A 157 16.57 -9.58 -6.65
C GLY A 157 16.00 -10.78 -7.41
N ILE A 158 16.69 -11.91 -7.38
CA ILE A 158 16.12 -13.17 -7.85
C ILE A 158 15.64 -13.88 -6.60
N GLY A 159 14.33 -13.80 -6.32
CA GLY A 159 13.72 -14.54 -5.23
C GLY A 159 13.44 -15.97 -5.67
N LEU A 160 14.21 -16.93 -5.17
CA LEU A 160 13.92 -18.35 -5.38
C LEU A 160 13.19 -18.95 -4.17
N CYS A 161 12.11 -19.68 -4.43
CA CYS A 161 11.69 -20.73 -3.51
C CYS A 161 12.70 -21.89 -3.61
N PHE A 162 13.54 -22.01 -2.58
CA PHE A 162 14.54 -23.03 -2.24
C PHE A 162 16.02 -22.85 -2.68
N THR A 163 16.85 -22.81 -1.62
CA THR A 163 18.33 -22.86 -1.48
C THR A 163 19.18 -21.79 -2.19
N ASN A 164 19.31 -20.64 -1.49
CA ASN A 164 20.28 -19.51 -1.65
C ASN A 164 20.24 -18.74 -2.99
N LYS A 165 20.02 -17.41 -3.04
CA LYS A 165 20.03 -16.33 -2.03
C LYS A 165 18.94 -15.30 -2.39
N ASP A 166 17.99 -15.03 -1.48
CA ASP A 166 17.82 -13.70 -0.85
C ASP A 166 16.52 -13.61 -0.03
N VAL A 167 15.44 -14.35 -0.34
CA VAL A 167 14.24 -14.52 0.54
C VAL A 167 13.58 -15.89 0.26
N LEU A 168 13.24 -16.65 1.30
CA LEU A 168 12.49 -17.92 1.21
C LEU A 168 11.04 -17.69 1.66
N GLU A 169 10.06 -18.14 0.87
CA GLU A 169 8.63 -18.12 1.22
C GLU A 169 8.19 -19.54 1.62
N LEU A 170 7.64 -19.69 2.84
CA LEU A 170 7.05 -20.95 3.29
C LEU A 170 5.56 -20.95 2.95
N ASP A 171 5.17 -21.76 1.97
CA ASP A 171 3.76 -21.95 1.62
C ASP A 171 3.10 -22.97 2.57
N ASN A 172 2.10 -22.54 3.35
CA ASN A 172 1.25 -23.36 4.24
C ASN A 172 1.98 -24.13 5.37
N ALA A 173 3.00 -23.55 6.00
CA ALA A 173 3.70 -24.13 7.15
C ALA A 173 2.96 -23.95 8.50
#